data_AF-A0A1E7PVP1-F1
#
_entry.id   AF-A0A1E7PVP1-F1
#
_cell.length_a   1.000
_cell.length_b   1.000
_cell.length_c   1.000
_cell.angle_alpha   90.00
_cell.angle_beta   90.00
_cell.angle_gamma   90.00
#
_symmetry.space_group_name_H-M   'P 1'
#
loop_
_entity.id
_entity.type
_entity.pdbx_description
1 polymer ?
#
loop_
_entity_poly.entity_id
_entity_poly.type
_entity_poly.pdbx_seq_one_letter_code
_entity_poly.pdbx_strand_id
1 'polypeptide(L)'
;MLDSFLGTYLSSAIRFLFLLAPFFVVTMFLALTRGQPAAEKNSIIRRATLSALILGLILFFAGPVLFNAIGITLNSFRIGAGTLLFLTAISLVNSGTRNHATGLPVEDRDDIAVVPLAIPVMIGPATIGAILVYGAELRTATEMIGGVLGLVTGLLFLALLLYLSNYLEKALGRTGLNIMSKISGLVLSAMAAEIVLTGVAGFIASAGL
;
A
#
# COMPACT_ATOMS: atom_id res chain seq x y z
N MET A 1 -3.46 24.03 14.92
CA MET A 1 -2.90 23.91 13.54
C MET A 1 -1.67 23.02 13.53
N LEU A 2 -0.66 23.28 14.36
CA LEU A 2 0.53 22.42 14.43
C LEU A 2 0.21 21.03 15.00
N ASP A 3 -0.57 20.96 16.08
CA ASP A 3 -0.93 19.67 16.71
C ASP A 3 -1.80 18.80 15.80
N SER A 4 -2.77 19.40 15.12
CA SER A 4 -3.60 18.72 14.12
C SER A 4 -2.76 18.20 12.96
N PHE A 5 -1.81 19.02 12.47
CA PHE A 5 -0.88 18.61 11.43
C PHE A 5 -0.02 17.42 11.86
N LEU A 6 0.63 17.52 13.03
CA LEU A 6 1.52 16.47 13.54
C LEU A 6 0.77 15.17 13.82
N GLY A 7 -0.45 15.26 14.35
CA GLY A 7 -1.32 14.09 14.57
C GLY A 7 -1.69 13.39 13.27
N THR A 8 -2.15 14.13 12.26
CA THR A 8 -2.46 13.56 10.94
C THR A 8 -1.21 13.00 10.27
N TYR A 9 -0.09 13.73 10.30
CA TYR A 9 1.16 13.28 9.70
C TYR A 9 1.64 11.95 10.28
N LEU A 10 1.73 11.85 11.62
CA LEU A 10 2.25 10.66 12.28
C LEU A 10 1.34 9.45 12.06
N SER A 11 0.03 9.64 12.22
CA SER A 11 -0.94 8.58 11.96
C SER A 11 -0.93 8.11 10.51
N SER A 12 -0.81 9.04 9.55
CA SER A 12 -0.67 8.74 8.12
C SER A 12 0.59 7.93 7.83
N ALA A 13 1.74 8.37 8.36
CA ALA A 13 3.01 7.70 8.13
C ALA A 13 2.97 6.24 8.61
N ILE A 14 2.41 6.00 9.79
CA ILE A 14 2.22 4.64 10.33
C ILE A 14 1.22 3.87 9.46
N ARG A 15 0.10 4.49 9.07
CA ARG A 15 -0.92 3.86 8.22
C ARG A 15 -0.33 3.40 6.90
N PHE A 16 0.42 4.25 6.22
CA PHE A 16 1.05 3.93 4.94
C PHE A 16 2.20 2.93 5.07
N LEU A 17 2.94 2.95 6.18
CA LEU A 17 3.96 1.94 6.48
C LEU A 17 3.37 0.53 6.45
N PHE A 18 2.21 0.30 7.07
CA PHE A 18 1.57 -1.01 7.06
C PHE A 18 0.78 -1.27 5.78
N LEU A 19 0.09 -0.24 5.24
CA LEU A 19 -0.73 -0.36 4.04
C LEU A 19 0.07 -0.84 2.83
N LEU A 20 1.31 -0.37 2.68
CA LEU A 20 2.20 -0.76 1.59
C LEU A 20 2.79 -2.17 1.74
N ALA A 21 2.43 -2.91 2.80
CA ALA A 21 2.88 -4.28 3.07
C ALA A 21 4.39 -4.49 2.84
N PRO A 22 5.26 -3.75 3.55
CA PRO A 22 6.66 -3.55 3.15
C PRO A 22 7.45 -4.86 3.05
N PHE A 23 7.21 -5.81 3.95
CA PHE A 23 7.89 -7.10 3.93
C PHE A 23 7.48 -7.97 2.74
N PHE A 24 6.21 -7.89 2.33
CA PHE A 24 5.75 -8.52 1.08
C PHE A 24 6.48 -7.90 -0.12
N VAL A 25 6.52 -6.57 -0.23
CA VAL A 25 7.22 -5.89 -1.33
C VAL A 25 8.71 -6.22 -1.34
N VAL A 26 9.38 -6.27 -0.18
CA VAL A 26 10.80 -6.66 -0.07
C VAL A 26 11.03 -8.07 -0.62
N THR A 27 10.16 -9.02 -0.27
CA THR A 27 10.31 -10.40 -0.77
C THR A 27 10.06 -10.53 -2.26
N MET A 28 9.09 -9.78 -2.80
CA MET A 28 8.83 -9.72 -4.24
C MET A 28 10.00 -9.08 -4.98
N PHE A 29 10.54 -7.99 -4.44
CA PHE A 29 11.72 -7.35 -4.99
C PHE A 29 12.94 -8.28 -5.03
N LEU A 30 13.21 -9.02 -3.96
CA LEU A 30 14.31 -9.99 -3.91
C LEU A 30 14.12 -11.13 -4.93
N ALA A 31 12.88 -11.58 -5.13
CA ALA A 31 12.56 -12.61 -6.12
C ALA A 31 12.76 -12.09 -7.56
N LEU A 32 12.28 -10.88 -7.85
CA LEU A 32 12.29 -10.27 -9.18
C LEU A 32 13.68 -9.78 -9.61
N THR A 33 14.51 -9.35 -8.67
CA THR A 33 15.84 -8.81 -8.96
C THR A 33 16.97 -9.83 -8.72
N ARG A 34 16.62 -11.11 -8.65
CA ARG A 34 17.60 -12.18 -8.39
C ARG A 34 18.60 -12.25 -9.55
N GLY A 35 19.89 -12.18 -9.22
CA GLY A 35 20.97 -12.23 -10.21
C GLY A 35 21.30 -10.89 -10.88
N GLN A 36 20.59 -9.81 -10.55
CA GLN A 36 20.92 -8.48 -11.06
C GLN A 36 22.05 -7.79 -10.26
N PRO A 37 22.90 -6.98 -10.90
CA PRO A 37 23.89 -6.14 -10.23
C PRO A 37 23.26 -5.11 -9.29
N ALA A 38 24.03 -4.64 -8.30
CA ALA A 38 23.56 -3.62 -7.34
C ALA A 38 23.11 -2.31 -8.01
N ALA A 39 23.77 -1.90 -9.10
CA ALA A 39 23.40 -0.71 -9.86
C ALA A 39 22.01 -0.81 -10.48
N GLU A 40 21.66 -1.98 -11.04
CA GLU A 40 20.37 -2.25 -11.66
C GLU A 40 19.26 -2.31 -10.59
N LYS A 41 19.52 -3.00 -9.47
CA LYS A 41 18.63 -3.02 -8.31
C LYS A 41 18.29 -1.61 -7.81
N ASN A 42 19.30 -0.75 -7.67
CA ASN A 42 19.11 0.63 -7.21
C ASN A 42 18.30 1.47 -8.22
N SER A 43 18.46 1.22 -9.52
CA SER A 43 17.65 1.83 -10.57
C SER A 43 16.18 1.39 -10.47
N ILE A 44 15.94 0.08 -10.28
CA ILE A 44 14.60 -0.48 -10.10
C ILE A 44 13.91 0.12 -8.87
N ILE A 45 14.59 0.19 -7.72
CA ILE A 45 14.03 0.80 -6.51
C ILE A 45 13.58 2.23 -6.77
N ARG A 46 14.44 3.06 -7.38
CA ARG A 46 14.10 4.46 -7.70
C ARG A 46 12.90 4.57 -8.63
N ARG A 47 12.89 3.82 -9.73
CA ARG A 47 11.80 3.84 -10.72
C ARG A 47 10.49 3.35 -10.10
N ALA A 48 10.53 2.29 -9.30
CA ALA A 48 9.35 1.73 -8.65
C ALA A 48 8.79 2.68 -7.58
N THR A 49 9.64 3.23 -6.72
CA THR A 49 9.23 4.21 -5.70
C THR A 49 8.68 5.48 -6.33
N LEU A 50 9.31 6.00 -7.39
CA LEU A 50 8.81 7.19 -8.09
C LEU A 50 7.46 6.93 -8.76
N SER A 51 7.31 5.77 -9.41
CA SER A 51 6.03 5.37 -10.03
C SER A 51 4.93 5.25 -8.98
N ALA A 52 5.21 4.57 -7.86
CA ALA A 52 4.28 4.42 -6.75
C ALA A 52 3.93 5.76 -6.09
N LEU A 53 4.88 6.70 -6.01
CA LEU A 53 4.64 8.05 -5.50
C LEU A 53 3.70 8.83 -6.42
N ILE A 54 3.99 8.87 -7.73
CA ILE A 54 3.15 9.57 -8.70
C ILE A 54 1.73 9.00 -8.68
N LEU A 55 1.59 7.68 -8.76
CA LEU A 55 0.30 7.01 -8.68
C LEU A 55 -0.41 7.26 -7.36
N GLY A 56 0.31 7.14 -6.24
CA GLY A 56 -0.23 7.38 -4.91
C GLY A 56 -0.77 8.80 -4.76
N LEU A 57 -0.05 9.81 -5.24
CA LEU A 57 -0.50 11.21 -5.23
C LEU A 57 -1.74 11.41 -6.10
N ILE A 58 -1.76 10.87 -7.32
CA ILE A 58 -2.94 10.94 -8.20
C ILE A 58 -4.16 10.34 -7.49
N LEU A 59 -4.02 9.12 -6.95
CA LEU A 59 -5.09 8.41 -6.27
C LEU A 59 -5.56 9.14 -5.00
N PHE A 60 -4.64 9.76 -4.26
CA PHE A 60 -4.96 10.49 -3.05
C PHE A 60 -5.95 11.63 -3.32
N PHE A 61 -5.85 12.30 -4.46
CA PHE A 61 -6.76 13.40 -4.83
C PHE A 61 -7.90 12.98 -5.75
N ALA A 62 -7.86 11.79 -6.35
CA ALA A 62 -8.84 11.36 -7.35
C ALA A 62 -10.20 10.91 -6.75
N GLY A 63 -10.25 10.53 -5.47
CA GLY A 63 -11.42 9.90 -4.84
C GLY A 63 -12.74 10.61 -5.11
N PRO A 64 -12.92 11.88 -4.67
CA PRO A 64 -14.18 12.60 -4.84
C PRO A 64 -14.63 12.73 -6.31
N VAL A 65 -13.70 12.95 -7.23
CA VAL A 65 -14.00 13.07 -8.67
C VAL A 65 -14.51 11.74 -9.22
N LEU A 66 -13.81 10.65 -8.88
CA LEU A 66 -14.13 9.30 -9.35
C LEU A 66 -15.48 8.82 -8.79
N PHE A 67 -15.74 9.04 -7.51
CA PHE A 67 -17.00 8.63 -6.87
C PHE A 67 -18.21 9.35 -7.48
N ASN A 68 -18.09 10.65 -7.74
CA ASN A 68 -19.14 11.43 -8.40
C ASN A 68 -19.38 10.99 -9.85
N ALA A 69 -18.31 10.68 -10.60
CA ALA A 69 -18.42 10.25 -12.00
C ALA A 69 -19.13 8.89 -12.14
N ILE A 70 -18.93 7.97 -11.20
CA ILE A 70 -19.52 6.62 -11.23
C ILE A 70 -20.87 6.59 -10.49
N GLY A 71 -21.18 7.60 -9.66
CA GLY A 71 -22.44 7.69 -8.92
C GLY A 71 -22.46 6.81 -7.66
N ILE A 72 -21.33 6.64 -6.99
CA ILE A 72 -21.21 5.85 -5.75
C ILE A 72 -20.86 6.73 -4.55
N THR A 73 -21.28 6.33 -3.36
CA THR A 73 -20.94 7.05 -2.13
C THR A 73 -19.57 6.63 -1.59
N LEU A 74 -18.91 7.51 -0.83
CA LEU A 74 -17.69 7.17 -0.09
C LEU A 74 -17.90 5.96 0.84
N ASN A 75 -19.07 5.87 1.48
CA ASN A 75 -19.39 4.76 2.39
C ASN A 75 -19.51 3.43 1.65
N SER A 76 -20.17 3.40 0.48
CA SER A 76 -20.22 2.22 -0.38
C SER A 76 -18.83 1.80 -0.87
N PHE A 77 -18.00 2.78 -1.26
CA PHE A 77 -16.63 2.51 -1.70
C PHE A 77 -15.74 1.99 -0.57
N ARG A 78 -15.88 2.50 0.66
CA ARG A 78 -15.21 1.98 1.86
C ARG A 78 -15.46 0.49 2.05
N ILE A 79 -16.71 0.05 1.94
CA ILE A 79 -17.06 -1.38 2.09
C ILE A 79 -16.29 -2.20 1.05
N GLY A 80 -16.35 -1.82 -0.24
CA GLY A 80 -15.66 -2.54 -1.30
C GLY A 80 -14.12 -2.53 -1.18
N ALA A 81 -13.52 -1.35 -0.96
CA ALA A 81 -12.08 -1.20 -0.78
C ALA A 81 -11.56 -1.95 0.45
N GLY A 82 -12.30 -1.88 1.56
CA GLY A 82 -12.02 -2.61 2.78
C GLY A 82 -12.11 -4.12 2.57
N THR A 83 -13.10 -4.63 1.83
CA THR A 83 -13.19 -6.05 1.46
C THR A 83 -11.99 -6.50 0.64
N LEU A 84 -11.59 -5.74 -0.39
CA LEU A 84 -10.40 -6.06 -1.18
C LEU A 84 -9.13 -6.08 -0.32
N LEU A 85 -8.97 -5.11 0.59
CA LEU A 85 -7.85 -5.08 1.53
C LEU A 85 -7.87 -6.29 2.48
N PHE A 86 -9.05 -6.71 2.94
CA PHE A 86 -9.21 -7.90 3.78
C PHE A 86 -8.81 -9.18 3.03
N LEU A 87 -9.18 -9.31 1.76
CA LEU A 87 -8.76 -10.43 0.90
C LEU A 87 -7.24 -10.44 0.68
N THR A 88 -6.63 -9.28 0.44
CA THR A 88 -5.16 -9.15 0.37
C THR A 88 -4.51 -9.55 1.69
N ALA A 89 -5.05 -9.10 2.83
CA ALA A 89 -4.57 -9.47 4.14
C ALA A 89 -4.62 -11.00 4.37
N ILE A 90 -5.72 -11.65 4.03
CA ILE A 90 -5.86 -13.12 4.09
C ILE A 90 -4.82 -13.81 3.20
N SER A 91 -4.63 -13.32 1.97
CA SER A 91 -3.62 -13.85 1.04
C SER A 91 -2.22 -13.81 1.63
N LEU A 92 -1.85 -12.70 2.29
CA LEU A 92 -0.56 -12.56 2.97
C LEU A 92 -0.43 -13.52 4.17
N VAL A 93 -1.49 -13.74 4.94
CA VAL A 93 -1.49 -14.68 6.08
C VAL A 93 -1.37 -16.13 5.60
N ASN A 94 -2.12 -16.50 4.57
CA ASN A 94 -2.18 -17.88 4.06
C ASN A 94 -0.92 -18.24 3.27
N SER A 95 -0.69 -17.53 2.18
CA SER A 95 0.32 -17.89 1.18
C SER A 95 1.66 -17.20 1.41
N GLY A 96 1.68 -16.15 2.22
CA GLY A 96 2.79 -15.23 2.26
C GLY A 96 3.20 -14.83 0.84
N THR A 97 4.43 -15.14 0.47
CA THR A 97 5.06 -14.66 -0.77
C THR A 97 5.13 -15.72 -1.86
N ARG A 98 4.80 -16.99 -1.53
CA ARG A 98 5.00 -18.15 -2.42
C ARG A 98 4.12 -18.14 -3.68
N ASN A 99 2.89 -17.65 -3.60
CA ASN A 99 1.96 -17.65 -4.74
C ASN A 99 2.13 -16.44 -5.68
N HIS A 100 2.81 -15.38 -5.23
CA HIS A 100 2.91 -14.12 -5.99
C HIS A 100 4.17 -14.09 -6.87
N ALA A 101 5.19 -14.88 -6.54
CA ALA A 101 6.43 -14.96 -7.31
C ALA A 101 6.38 -15.97 -8.48
N THR A 102 5.46 -16.95 -8.45
CA THR A 102 5.39 -18.05 -9.42
C THR A 102 4.57 -17.77 -10.67
N GLY A 103 3.80 -16.67 -10.70
CA GLY A 103 2.91 -16.30 -11.82
C GLY A 103 3.37 -15.08 -12.62
N LEU A 104 4.57 -14.57 -12.38
CA LEU A 104 5.08 -13.38 -13.08
C LEU A 104 5.69 -13.78 -14.43
N PRO A 105 5.30 -13.14 -15.54
CA PRO A 105 5.89 -13.40 -16.85
C PRO A 105 7.42 -13.27 -16.78
N VAL A 106 8.13 -14.24 -17.35
CA VAL A 106 9.60 -14.20 -17.47
C VAL A 106 10.03 -13.28 -18.63
N GLU A 107 9.07 -12.81 -19.42
CA GLU A 107 9.30 -11.98 -20.61
C GLU A 107 9.28 -10.48 -20.24
N ASP A 108 10.31 -9.79 -20.74
CA ASP A 108 10.71 -8.39 -20.54
C ASP A 108 11.17 -7.99 -19.13
N ARG A 109 12.46 -8.26 -18.87
CA ARG A 109 13.19 -7.75 -17.69
C ARG A 109 13.34 -6.21 -17.67
N ASP A 110 13.02 -5.52 -18.76
CA ASP A 110 13.33 -4.10 -18.95
C ASP A 110 12.45 -3.15 -18.12
N ASP A 111 11.27 -3.60 -17.66
CA ASP A 111 10.37 -2.75 -16.87
C ASP A 111 9.78 -3.37 -15.59
N ILE A 112 10.53 -4.27 -14.95
CA ILE A 112 10.19 -4.87 -13.63
C ILE A 112 9.83 -3.79 -12.59
N ALA A 113 10.42 -2.60 -12.72
CA ALA A 113 10.21 -1.48 -11.81
C ALA A 113 8.77 -0.96 -11.83
N VAL A 114 8.17 -0.80 -13.02
CA VAL A 114 6.79 -0.33 -13.14
C VAL A 114 5.85 -1.53 -13.03
N VAL A 115 6.08 -2.58 -13.82
CA VAL A 115 5.31 -3.82 -13.80
C VAL A 115 6.25 -5.01 -13.59
N PRO A 116 6.15 -5.77 -12.49
CA PRO A 116 5.05 -5.79 -11.52
C PRO A 116 5.30 -4.98 -10.23
N LEU A 117 6.47 -4.35 -10.05
CA LEU A 117 6.89 -3.90 -8.72
C LEU A 117 6.09 -2.68 -8.22
N ALA A 118 6.01 -1.59 -8.99
CA ALA A 118 5.16 -0.46 -8.62
C ALA A 118 3.67 -0.84 -8.72
N ILE A 119 3.28 -1.44 -9.85
CA ILE A 119 1.95 -2.00 -10.08
C ILE A 119 2.11 -3.48 -10.48
N PRO A 120 1.46 -4.44 -9.82
CA PRO A 120 0.50 -4.28 -8.73
C PRO A 120 1.09 -4.48 -7.32
N VAL A 121 2.40 -4.70 -7.17
CA VAL A 121 2.96 -5.14 -5.88
C VAL A 121 2.91 -4.04 -4.81
N MET A 122 3.37 -2.82 -5.12
CA MET A 122 3.28 -1.69 -4.17
C MET A 122 1.89 -1.05 -4.17
N ILE A 123 1.37 -0.73 -5.36
CA ILE A 123 0.08 -0.06 -5.58
C ILE A 123 -0.89 -1.05 -6.22
N GLY A 124 -1.29 -2.05 -5.45
CA GLY A 124 -2.29 -3.05 -5.87
C GLY A 124 -3.73 -2.56 -5.69
N PRO A 125 -4.74 -3.32 -6.16
CA PRO A 125 -6.15 -2.93 -6.08
C PRO A 125 -6.63 -2.55 -4.68
N ALA A 126 -6.17 -3.27 -3.66
CA ALA A 126 -6.46 -2.96 -2.25
C ALA A 126 -5.83 -1.64 -1.79
N THR A 127 -4.55 -1.42 -2.09
CA THR A 127 -3.82 -0.18 -1.77
C THR A 127 -4.44 1.02 -2.49
N ILE A 128 -4.84 0.85 -3.76
CA ILE A 128 -5.53 1.86 -4.56
C ILE A 128 -6.81 2.30 -3.84
N GLY A 129 -7.67 1.35 -3.48
CA GLY A 129 -8.91 1.64 -2.77
C GLY A 129 -8.67 2.35 -1.44
N ALA A 130 -7.71 1.89 -0.65
CA ALA A 130 -7.39 2.49 0.64
C ALA A 130 -6.84 3.93 0.52
N ILE A 131 -6.00 4.24 -0.48
CA ILE A 131 -5.51 5.60 -0.74
C ILE A 131 -6.67 6.52 -1.15
N LEU A 132 -7.55 6.06 -2.05
CA LEU A 132 -8.71 6.82 -2.50
C LEU A 132 -9.66 7.15 -1.35
N VAL A 133 -9.95 6.16 -0.50
CA VAL A 133 -10.76 6.36 0.73
C VAL A 133 -10.07 7.38 1.62
N TYR A 134 -8.79 7.20 1.90
CA TYR A 134 -8.08 8.05 2.86
C TYR A 134 -8.01 9.50 2.41
N GLY A 135 -7.68 9.75 1.14
CA GLY A 135 -7.64 11.10 0.60
C GLY A 135 -9.02 11.79 0.61
N ALA A 136 -10.10 11.04 0.41
CA ALA A 136 -11.47 11.55 0.47
C ALA A 136 -11.98 11.83 1.90
N GLU A 137 -11.32 11.30 2.94
CA GLU A 137 -11.67 11.52 4.34
C GLU A 137 -11.21 12.89 4.86
N LEU A 138 -10.07 13.39 4.34
CA LEU A 138 -9.44 14.61 4.83
C LEU A 138 -10.20 15.85 4.31
N ARG A 139 -10.51 16.77 5.22
CA ARG A 139 -11.38 17.93 4.91
C ARG A 139 -10.62 19.24 4.91
N THR A 140 -9.56 19.35 5.69
CA THR A 140 -8.78 20.58 5.84
C THR A 140 -7.47 20.50 5.06
N ALA A 141 -6.97 21.66 4.61
CA ALA A 141 -5.67 21.74 3.94
C ALA A 141 -4.52 21.20 4.84
N THR A 142 -4.59 21.47 6.14
CA THR A 142 -3.61 20.99 7.13
C THR A 142 -3.57 19.46 7.22
N GLU A 143 -4.74 18.82 7.25
CA GLU A 143 -4.85 17.37 7.22
C GLU A 143 -4.32 16.80 5.89
N MET A 144 -4.69 17.41 4.76
CA MET A 144 -4.21 16.99 3.44
C MET A 144 -2.69 17.03 3.34
N ILE A 145 -2.05 18.12 3.80
CA ILE A 145 -0.58 18.23 3.82
C ILE A 145 0.02 17.14 4.72
N GLY A 146 -0.54 16.93 5.92
CA GLY A 146 -0.10 15.87 6.82
C GLY A 146 -0.22 14.47 6.19
N GLY A 147 -1.34 14.21 5.50
CA GLY A 147 -1.61 12.94 4.80
C GLY A 147 -0.66 12.68 3.64
N VAL A 148 -0.41 13.70 2.80
CA VAL A 148 0.56 13.62 1.70
C VAL A 148 1.97 13.37 2.23
N LEU A 149 2.40 14.11 3.26
CA LEU A 149 3.71 13.88 3.87
C LEU A 149 3.80 12.49 4.50
N GLY A 150 2.72 11.98 5.09
CA GLY A 150 2.67 10.61 5.59
C GLY A 150 2.82 9.56 4.48
N LEU A 151 2.15 9.74 3.34
CA LEU A 151 2.29 8.87 2.16
C LEU A 151 3.73 8.88 1.65
N VAL A 152 4.33 10.07 1.50
CA VAL A 152 5.72 10.24 1.08
C VAL A 152 6.66 9.53 2.06
N THR A 153 6.50 9.76 3.37
CA THR A 153 7.31 9.10 4.40
C THR A 153 7.16 7.57 4.36
N GLY A 154 5.94 7.05 4.18
CA GLY A 154 5.70 5.61 4.04
C GLY A 154 6.42 5.01 2.83
N LEU A 155 6.36 5.68 1.68
CA LEU A 155 7.07 5.25 0.46
C LEU A 155 8.59 5.36 0.59
N LEU A 156 9.11 6.40 1.25
CA LEU A 156 10.54 6.53 1.54
C LEU A 156 11.03 5.44 2.48
N PHE A 157 10.24 5.10 3.51
CA PHE A 157 10.54 3.99 4.40
C PHE A 157 10.56 2.65 3.65
N LEU A 158 9.57 2.41 2.78
CA LEU A 158 9.58 1.24 1.92
C LEU A 158 10.82 1.21 1.01
N ALA A 159 11.16 2.33 0.36
CA ALA A 159 12.35 2.42 -0.48
C ALA A 159 13.63 2.07 0.32
N LEU A 160 13.75 2.59 1.55
CA LEU A 160 14.85 2.25 2.47
C LEU A 160 14.92 0.75 2.74
N LEU A 161 13.78 0.08 3.01
CA LEU A 161 13.74 -1.37 3.20
C LEU A 161 14.14 -2.13 1.93
N LEU A 162 13.82 -1.62 0.74
CA LEU A 162 14.25 -2.23 -0.52
C LEU A 162 15.76 -2.08 -0.73
N TYR A 163 16.36 -0.94 -0.38
CA TYR A 163 17.82 -0.78 -0.38
C TYR A 163 18.50 -1.73 0.61
N LEU A 164 17.86 -1.97 1.76
CA LEU A 164 18.33 -2.90 2.80
C LEU A 164 17.91 -4.35 2.54
N SER A 165 17.24 -4.65 1.42
CA SER A 165 16.61 -5.95 1.18
C SER A 165 17.57 -7.13 1.28
N ASN A 166 18.80 -7.01 0.73
CA ASN A 166 19.82 -8.05 0.85
C ASN A 166 20.29 -8.25 2.30
N TYR A 167 20.35 -7.18 3.11
CA TYR A 167 20.69 -7.26 4.53
C TYR A 167 19.55 -7.91 5.32
N LEU A 168 18.30 -7.52 5.03
CA LEU A 168 17.11 -8.13 5.62
C LEU A 168 17.00 -9.62 5.29
N GLU A 169 17.30 -10.03 4.05
CA GLU A 169 17.33 -11.44 3.67
C GLU A 169 18.42 -12.21 4.44
N LYS A 170 19.60 -11.61 4.65
CA LYS A 170 20.68 -12.24 5.45
C LYS A 170 20.33 -12.33 6.93
N ALA A 171 19.68 -11.32 7.50
CA ALA A 171 19.37 -11.26 8.92
C ALA A 171 18.15 -12.13 9.30
N LEU A 172 17.10 -12.13 8.48
CA LEU A 172 15.82 -12.80 8.76
C LEU A 172 15.66 -14.12 8.02
N GLY A 173 16.38 -14.31 6.92
CA GLY A 173 16.16 -15.41 5.99
C GLY A 173 14.80 -15.31 5.28
N ARG A 174 14.57 -16.24 4.35
CA ARG A 174 13.28 -16.36 3.63
C ARG A 174 12.12 -16.65 4.58
N THR A 175 12.35 -17.48 5.58
CA THR A 175 11.34 -17.83 6.58
C THR A 175 10.96 -16.63 7.44
N GLY A 176 11.93 -15.85 7.94
CA GLY A 176 11.65 -14.67 8.76
C GLY A 176 10.92 -13.58 7.98
N LEU A 177 11.33 -13.31 6.73
CA LEU A 177 10.60 -12.38 5.86
C LEU A 177 9.16 -12.83 5.60
N ASN A 178 8.94 -14.13 5.42
CA ASN A 178 7.60 -14.70 5.27
C ASN A 178 6.75 -14.53 6.54
N ILE A 179 7.33 -14.72 7.74
CA ILE A 179 6.64 -14.47 9.01
C ILE A 179 6.27 -12.98 9.15
N MET A 180 7.19 -12.07 8.84
CA MET A 180 6.92 -10.62 8.89
C MET A 180 5.81 -10.21 7.91
N SER A 181 5.76 -10.84 6.73
CA SER A 181 4.67 -10.65 5.77
C SER A 181 3.32 -11.09 6.34
N LYS A 182 3.27 -12.23 7.06
CA LYS A 182 2.04 -12.71 7.72
C LYS A 182 1.59 -11.78 8.84
N ILE A 183 2.53 -11.26 9.65
CA ILE A 183 2.22 -10.27 10.69
C ILE A 183 1.66 -8.99 10.08
N SER A 184 2.22 -8.53 8.96
CA SER A 184 1.68 -7.39 8.21
C SER A 184 0.26 -7.67 7.73
N GLY A 185 -0.01 -8.89 7.24
CA GLY A 185 -1.36 -9.34 6.90
C GLY A 185 -2.34 -9.26 8.07
N LEU A 186 -1.93 -9.61 9.30
CA LEU A 186 -2.78 -9.47 10.48
C LEU A 186 -3.15 -7.99 10.74
N VAL A 187 -2.17 -7.08 10.68
CA VAL A 187 -2.43 -5.63 10.84
C VAL A 187 -3.35 -5.09 9.73
N LEU A 188 -3.10 -5.49 8.49
CA LEU A 188 -3.92 -5.09 7.34
C LEU A 188 -5.36 -5.59 7.48
N SER A 189 -5.58 -6.77 8.06
CA SER A 189 -6.93 -7.30 8.30
C SER A 189 -7.71 -6.41 9.28
N ALA A 190 -7.06 -5.93 10.35
CA ALA A 190 -7.65 -4.98 11.29
C ALA A 190 -7.97 -3.64 10.62
N MET A 191 -7.04 -3.11 9.80
CA MET A 191 -7.27 -1.88 9.03
C MET A 191 -8.44 -2.03 8.05
N ALA A 192 -8.53 -3.18 7.38
CA ALA A 192 -9.60 -3.49 6.46
C ALA A 192 -10.96 -3.59 7.18
N ALA A 193 -11.01 -4.25 8.34
CA ALA A 193 -12.20 -4.29 9.18
C ALA A 193 -12.66 -2.89 9.58
N GLU A 194 -11.74 -2.03 10.02
CA GLU A 194 -12.04 -0.64 10.38
C GLU A 194 -12.65 0.14 9.21
N ILE A 195 -12.09 0.02 8.01
CA ILE A 195 -12.62 0.65 6.80
C ILE A 195 -14.04 0.14 6.49
N VAL A 196 -14.27 -1.18 6.56
CA VAL A 196 -15.58 -1.77 6.30
C VAL A 196 -16.61 -1.30 7.34
N LEU A 197 -16.28 -1.38 8.63
CA LEU A 197 -17.18 -1.00 9.71
C LEU A 197 -17.52 0.50 9.65
N THR A 198 -16.54 1.35 9.34
CA THR A 198 -16.78 2.78 9.11
C THR A 198 -17.73 3.01 7.93
N GLY A 199 -17.55 2.25 6.84
CA GLY A 199 -18.44 2.30 5.67
C GLY A 199 -19.87 1.86 6.01
N VAL A 200 -20.03 0.74 6.73
CA VAL A 200 -21.33 0.21 7.16
C VAL A 200 -22.04 1.19 8.09
N ALA A 201 -21.36 1.68 9.14
CA ALA A 201 -21.93 2.64 10.08
C ALA A 201 -22.35 3.94 9.36
N GLY A 202 -21.51 4.45 8.46
CA GLY A 202 -21.82 5.62 7.66
C GLY A 202 -22.99 5.40 6.70
N PHE A 203 -23.10 4.21 6.11
CA PHE A 203 -24.21 3.86 5.21
C PHE A 203 -25.54 3.80 5.97
N ILE A 204 -25.59 3.11 7.10
CA ILE A 204 -26.77 3.01 7.97
C ILE A 204 -27.24 4.40 8.41
N ALA A 205 -26.31 5.21 8.94
CA ALA A 205 -26.62 6.57 9.37
C ALA A 205 -27.15 7.46 8.23
N SER A 206 -26.61 7.31 7.01
CA SER A 206 -27.10 8.06 5.84
C SER A 206 -28.45 7.57 5.30
N ALA A 207 -28.80 6.31 5.54
CA ALA A 207 -30.06 5.71 5.12
C ALA A 207 -31.20 5.93 6.14
N GLY A 208 -30.90 6.45 7.34
CA GLY A 208 -31.87 6.65 8.40
C GLY A 208 -32.34 5.35 9.08
N LEU A 209 -31.52 4.30 9.01
CA LEU A 209 -31.74 3.00 9.64
C LEU A 209 -31.11 2.91 11.03
#